data_AF-A0A3P5XBV1-F1
#
_entry.id   AF-A0A3P5XBV1-F1
#
_cell.length_a   1.000
_cell.length_b   1.000
_cell.length_c   1.000
_cell.angle_alpha   90.00
_cell.angle_beta   90.00
_cell.angle_gamma   90.00
#
_symmetry.space_group_name_H-M   'P 1'
#
loop_
_entity.id
_entity.type
_entity.pdbx_description
1 polymer ?
#
loop_
_entity_poly.entity_id
_entity_poly.type
_entity_poly.pdbx_seq_one_letter_code
_entity_poly.pdbx_strand_id
1 'polypeptide(L)'
;MVDDTWRIEVDLLREGPEAENAAKYWAYGGGTRGRIAWEHKVSEIFGTINPSEAAASAAEYVVATYTGTACIGCGEVPEGVVVANRSAASSKLSGQGARLCATCEAAKVAAANDHRERVLRWIAGFDSSLPDSVEALSDVMLLDKLTQSDPFKDKRLRGLFLKQAGFSSGELGRLLRLGVLVPANAQQPANIEFVDDSVSYIPFEIDWHPAGEGTLDDRFEAIEQLTSQEIHSALGRFPMELETAAKECIVQEAERYLSLQLADRGIDEPTEAQWERFRESIVDAWSYVSLAQFYYAIWPACARAVDNKARQPFMGRGSVTGSAVNNVVKMLNEFKTGERPAKAFAQPYNLPLLSRTVSTFRIMLDLDPLSALEADVAEALGTDAQLLPAPEEILEGARLVHLTCLRSMPEEHAFVATMASLSLLVPHYDIETINAARAVFAAEYVKFAFPVPEVGTAEVAIENPF
;
A
#
# COMPACT_ATOMS: atom_id res chain seq x y z
N MET A 1 -8.22 13.56 49.22
CA MET A 1 -7.96 12.59 48.14
C MET A 1 -6.69 11.89 48.53
N VAL A 2 -6.80 10.63 48.93
CA VAL A 2 -5.63 9.80 49.26
C VAL A 2 -4.87 9.60 47.94
N ASP A 3 -3.60 9.94 47.96
CA ASP A 3 -2.69 9.83 46.82
C ASP A 3 -2.71 8.37 46.29
N ASP A 4 -3.27 8.17 45.09
CA ASP A 4 -3.06 6.96 44.26
C ASP A 4 -1.61 6.96 43.71
N THR A 5 -0.64 7.21 44.59
CA THR A 5 0.79 7.22 44.28
C THR A 5 1.30 5.80 44.35
N TRP A 6 1.66 5.26 43.19
CA TRP A 6 2.59 4.15 43.05
C TRP A 6 3.83 4.35 43.95
N ARG A 7 4.34 3.27 44.52
CA ARG A 7 5.54 3.29 45.38
C ARG A 7 6.52 2.20 44.96
N ILE A 8 7.80 2.54 45.04
CA ILE A 8 8.89 1.55 45.05
C ILE A 8 9.29 1.39 46.51
N GLU A 9 9.04 0.21 47.05
CA GLU A 9 9.51 -0.17 48.38
C GLU A 9 10.87 -0.87 48.21
N VAL A 10 11.82 -0.57 49.11
CA VAL A 10 13.19 -1.08 49.01
C VAL A 10 13.51 -1.78 50.32
N ASP A 11 13.61 -3.10 50.26
CA ASP A 11 13.94 -3.93 51.40
C ASP A 11 15.44 -4.28 51.38
N LEU A 12 16.12 -4.05 52.51
CA LEU A 12 17.53 -4.40 52.67
C LEU A 12 17.68 -5.92 52.82
N LEU A 13 18.51 -6.54 51.98
CA LEU A 13 18.90 -7.94 52.09
C LEU A 13 20.13 -8.14 52.99
N ARG A 14 21.03 -7.16 53.00
CA ARG A 14 22.31 -7.20 53.73
C ARG A 14 22.65 -5.82 54.27
N GLU A 15 23.32 -5.79 55.42
CA GLU A 15 23.87 -4.55 55.99
C GLU A 15 25.31 -4.32 55.52
N GLY A 16 25.72 -3.06 55.39
CA GLY A 16 27.07 -2.68 54.98
C GLY A 16 27.11 -1.34 54.23
N PRO A 17 28.29 -0.75 54.03
CA PRO A 17 28.43 0.50 53.25
C PRO A 17 27.96 0.34 51.80
N GLU A 18 28.05 -0.86 51.23
CA GLU A 18 27.52 -1.19 49.90
C GLU A 18 25.98 -1.21 49.87
N ALA A 19 25.33 -1.55 50.98
CA ALA A 19 23.87 -1.50 51.11
C ALA A 19 23.33 -0.06 51.11
N GLU A 20 24.10 0.89 51.65
CA GLU A 20 23.76 2.31 51.58
C GLU A 20 23.82 2.82 50.13
N ASN A 21 24.81 2.37 49.37
CA ASN A 21 24.91 2.69 47.94
C ASN A 21 23.78 2.03 47.13
N ALA A 22 23.39 0.80 47.46
CA ALA A 22 22.25 0.12 46.86
C ALA A 22 20.91 0.81 47.20
N ALA A 23 20.73 1.31 48.42
CA ALA A 23 19.56 2.12 48.80
C ALA A 23 19.52 3.47 48.05
N LYS A 24 20.67 4.18 47.96
CA LYS A 24 20.81 5.39 47.12
C LYS A 24 20.54 5.10 45.64
N TYR A 25 20.85 3.90 45.17
CA TYR A 25 20.50 3.46 43.83
C TYR A 25 18.98 3.35 43.62
N TRP A 26 18.14 3.16 44.63
CA TRP A 26 16.68 3.16 44.42
C TRP A 26 15.97 4.44 44.88
N ALA A 27 16.70 5.39 45.46
CA ALA A 27 16.16 6.67 45.89
C ALA A 27 15.61 7.51 44.72
N TYR A 28 14.35 7.95 44.85
CA TYR A 28 13.65 8.74 43.85
C TYR A 28 12.83 9.86 44.49
N GLY A 29 12.85 11.04 43.85
CA GLY A 29 11.98 12.14 44.19
C GLY A 29 10.62 11.97 43.50
N GLY A 30 9.54 12.33 44.21
CA GLY A 30 8.20 12.33 43.64
C GLY A 30 8.14 13.13 42.32
N GLY A 31 7.71 12.47 41.24
CA GLY A 31 7.63 13.07 39.90
C GLY A 31 6.20 13.30 39.45
N THR A 32 5.98 14.27 38.55
CA THR A 32 4.70 14.43 37.86
C THR A 32 4.39 13.19 37.01
N ARG A 33 3.12 12.74 37.03
CA ARG A 33 2.55 11.56 36.35
C ARG A 33 3.43 11.02 35.21
N GLY A 34 4.08 9.87 35.46
CA GLY A 34 4.74 9.05 34.44
C GLY A 34 6.23 9.27 34.24
N ARG A 35 6.90 10.14 35.00
CA ARG A 35 8.37 10.28 34.98
C ARG A 35 8.96 10.19 36.39
N ILE A 36 9.85 9.22 36.61
CA ILE A 36 10.61 9.08 37.86
C ILE A 36 11.82 10.01 37.79
N ALA A 37 11.98 10.87 38.81
CA ALA A 37 13.20 11.64 39.00
C ALA A 37 14.07 10.89 40.03
N TRP A 38 15.09 10.17 39.56
CA TRP A 38 16.04 9.50 40.45
C TRP A 38 16.90 10.54 41.18
N GLU A 39 17.04 10.41 42.50
CA GLU A 39 17.72 11.43 43.32
C GLU A 39 19.24 11.47 43.08
N HIS A 40 19.82 10.31 42.79
CA HIS A 40 21.25 10.15 42.60
C HIS A 40 21.55 9.58 41.22
N LYS A 41 22.59 10.09 40.54
CA LYS A 41 23.06 9.46 39.28
C LYS A 41 23.82 8.18 39.60
N VAL A 42 23.70 7.17 38.73
CA VAL A 42 24.42 5.89 38.89
C VAL A 42 25.93 6.10 38.98
N SER A 43 26.46 7.04 38.20
CA SER A 43 27.88 7.43 38.23
C SER A 43 28.32 8.05 39.56
N GLU A 44 27.43 8.71 40.31
CA GLU A 44 27.75 9.31 41.60
C GLU A 44 27.83 8.25 42.71
N ILE A 45 27.05 7.17 42.56
CA ILE A 45 27.00 6.08 43.54
C ILE A 45 28.16 5.11 43.32
N PHE A 46 28.44 4.76 42.07
CA PHE A 46 29.36 3.67 41.72
C PHE A 46 30.62 4.14 40.95
N GLY A 47 30.84 5.45 40.80
CA GLY A 47 32.02 6.03 40.16
C GLY A 47 32.01 5.96 38.63
N THR A 48 32.11 4.76 38.04
CA THR A 48 32.21 4.56 36.57
C THR A 48 31.62 3.23 36.06
N ILE A 49 30.85 2.52 36.89
CA ILE A 49 30.33 1.19 36.58
C ILE A 49 29.24 1.26 35.48
N ASN A 50 29.23 0.27 34.58
CA ASN A 50 28.18 0.08 33.58
C ASN A 50 26.80 0.03 34.27
N PRO A 51 25.75 0.73 33.77
CA PRO A 51 24.42 0.69 34.39
C PRO A 51 23.88 -0.72 34.70
N SER A 52 24.23 -1.73 33.89
CA SER A 52 23.87 -3.13 34.14
C SER A 52 24.60 -3.75 35.35
N GLU A 53 25.87 -3.42 35.52
CA GLU A 53 26.69 -3.87 36.66
C GLU A 53 26.26 -3.16 37.95
N ALA A 54 25.90 -1.87 37.87
CA ALA A 54 25.34 -1.13 38.99
C ALA A 54 23.99 -1.70 39.44
N ALA A 55 23.15 -2.12 38.50
CA ALA A 55 21.89 -2.79 38.81
C ALA A 55 22.12 -4.15 39.48
N ALA A 56 23.05 -4.96 38.95
CA ALA A 56 23.42 -6.24 39.55
C ALA A 56 23.99 -6.07 40.96
N SER A 57 24.91 -5.11 41.14
CA SER A 57 25.49 -4.78 42.44
C SER A 57 24.42 -4.31 43.42
N ALA A 58 23.49 -3.43 43.04
CA ALA A 58 22.41 -3.03 43.92
C ALA A 58 21.50 -4.21 44.32
N ALA A 59 21.17 -5.09 43.38
CA ALA A 59 20.32 -6.25 43.62
C ALA A 59 20.91 -7.28 44.61
N GLU A 60 22.22 -7.27 44.85
CA GLU A 60 22.86 -8.10 45.87
C GLU A 60 22.54 -7.66 47.30
N TYR A 61 22.24 -6.36 47.50
CA TYR A 61 22.06 -5.75 48.82
C TYR A 61 20.63 -5.32 49.10
N VAL A 62 19.81 -5.06 48.08
CA VAL A 62 18.42 -4.64 48.25
C VAL A 62 17.47 -5.25 47.23
N VAL A 63 16.22 -5.47 47.63
CA VAL A 63 15.10 -5.82 46.74
C VAL A 63 14.19 -4.61 46.60
N ALA A 64 13.99 -4.15 45.37
CA ALA A 64 13.01 -3.10 45.08
C ALA A 64 11.70 -3.75 44.61
N THR A 65 10.59 -3.48 45.30
CA THR A 65 9.26 -3.97 44.95
C THR A 65 8.35 -2.83 44.51
N TYR A 66 7.51 -3.11 43.52
CA TYR A 66 6.52 -2.18 43.00
C TYR A 66 5.11 -2.61 43.39
N THR A 67 4.35 -1.70 43.99
CA THR A 67 2.91 -1.85 44.24
C THR A 67 2.13 -0.93 43.30
N GLY A 68 1.18 -1.49 42.54
CA GLY A 68 0.49 -0.79 41.46
C GLY A 68 -0.86 -1.40 41.06
N THR A 69 -1.46 -0.87 40.00
CA THR A 69 -2.79 -1.28 39.52
C THR A 69 -2.87 -2.76 39.11
N ALA A 70 -4.07 -3.35 39.21
CA ALA A 70 -4.38 -4.72 38.83
C ALA A 70 -3.79 -5.14 37.47
N CYS A 71 -3.20 -6.34 37.43
CA CYS A 71 -2.75 -7.00 36.23
C CYS A 71 -3.94 -7.18 35.27
N ILE A 72 -3.83 -6.70 34.03
CA ILE A 72 -4.86 -6.90 33.01
C ILE A 72 -5.01 -8.38 32.64
N GLY A 73 -3.94 -9.18 32.77
CA GLY A 73 -3.93 -10.59 32.39
C GLY A 73 -4.66 -11.50 33.37
N CYS A 74 -4.35 -11.39 34.66
CA CYS A 74 -4.94 -12.25 35.70
C CYS A 74 -5.87 -11.52 36.68
N GLY A 75 -6.01 -10.20 36.56
CA GLY A 75 -6.81 -9.39 37.49
C GLY A 75 -6.15 -9.15 38.86
N GLU A 76 -5.04 -9.81 39.17
CA GLU A 76 -4.36 -9.66 40.46
C GLU A 76 -3.68 -8.30 40.57
N VAL A 77 -3.95 -7.58 41.67
CA VAL A 77 -3.12 -6.46 42.11
C VAL A 77 -1.84 -7.08 42.65
N PRO A 78 -0.69 -6.89 41.98
CA PRO A 78 0.51 -7.54 42.45
C PRO A 78 0.95 -6.91 43.77
N GLU A 79 0.96 -7.71 44.83
CA GLU A 79 1.59 -7.39 46.10
C GLU A 79 3.11 -7.43 45.90
N GLY A 80 3.69 -6.29 45.48
CA GLY A 80 5.13 -6.12 45.38
C GLY A 80 5.80 -6.90 44.24
N VAL A 81 5.77 -6.36 43.01
CA VAL A 81 6.58 -6.91 41.91
C VAL A 81 8.04 -6.51 42.09
N VAL A 82 8.95 -7.48 42.21
CA VAL A 82 10.39 -7.20 42.23
C VAL A 82 10.81 -6.56 40.89
N VAL A 83 11.48 -5.42 40.96
CA VAL A 83 11.94 -4.69 39.78
C VAL A 83 13.44 -4.84 39.60
N ALA A 84 13.85 -5.33 38.43
CA ALA A 84 15.24 -5.69 38.18
C ALA A 84 16.21 -4.49 38.07
N ASN A 85 15.74 -3.34 37.58
CA ASN A 85 16.56 -2.13 37.43
C ASN A 85 15.71 -0.85 37.29
N ARG A 86 16.36 0.32 37.36
CA ARG A 86 15.71 1.64 37.20
C ARG A 86 14.97 1.80 35.87
N SER A 87 15.44 1.21 34.79
CA SER A 87 14.77 1.30 33.47
C SER A 87 13.46 0.51 33.45
N ALA A 88 13.46 -0.70 34.03
CA ALA A 88 12.27 -1.52 34.22
C ALA A 88 11.25 -0.81 35.14
N ALA A 89 11.73 -0.18 36.21
CA ALA A 89 10.90 0.63 37.10
C ALA A 89 10.26 1.82 36.35
N SER A 90 11.08 2.57 35.60
CA SER A 90 10.61 3.71 34.80
C SER A 90 9.57 3.30 33.76
N SER A 91 9.77 2.16 33.08
CA SER A 91 8.83 1.65 32.07
C SER A 91 7.51 1.16 32.67
N LYS A 92 7.53 0.53 33.85
CA LYS A 92 6.30 0.11 34.54
C LYS A 92 5.54 1.32 35.07
N LEU A 93 6.25 2.35 35.53
CA LEU A 93 5.67 3.56 36.12
C LEU A 93 5.18 4.60 35.09
N SER A 94 5.74 4.62 33.88
CA SER A 94 5.27 5.49 32.80
C SER A 94 4.02 4.96 32.08
N GLY A 95 3.58 3.73 32.37
CA GLY A 95 2.47 3.07 31.69
C GLY A 95 2.76 2.67 30.23
N GLN A 96 4.02 2.76 29.78
CA GLN A 96 4.44 2.39 28.42
C GLN A 96 4.76 0.90 28.26
N GLY A 97 4.60 0.09 29.32
CA GLY A 97 4.70 -1.38 29.27
C GLY A 97 3.35 -2.05 29.56
N ALA A 98 3.16 -3.27 29.03
CA ALA A 98 1.96 -4.07 29.27
C ALA A 98 1.66 -4.17 30.77
N ARG A 99 0.40 -3.93 31.17
CA ARG A 99 -0.09 -4.06 32.55
C ARG A 99 -0.19 -5.53 32.99
N LEU A 100 0.79 -6.37 32.63
CA LEU A 100 0.87 -7.77 33.02
C LEU A 100 1.78 -7.90 34.26
N CYS A 101 1.41 -8.77 35.19
CA CYS A 101 2.25 -9.14 36.33
C CYS A 101 3.44 -9.98 35.84
N ALA A 102 4.49 -10.10 36.68
CA ALA A 102 5.70 -10.84 36.33
C ALA A 102 5.40 -12.29 35.91
N THR A 103 4.42 -12.95 36.53
CA THR A 103 3.99 -14.31 36.19
C THR A 103 3.34 -14.39 34.81
N CYS A 104 2.42 -13.48 34.48
CA CYS A 104 1.79 -13.43 33.15
C CYS A 104 2.76 -12.98 32.07
N GLU A 105 3.72 -12.13 32.41
CA GLU A 105 4.77 -11.68 31.49
C GLU A 105 5.78 -12.80 31.21
N ALA A 106 6.21 -13.53 32.25
CA ALA A 106 7.03 -14.72 32.10
C ALA A 106 6.30 -15.85 31.35
N ALA A 107 5.00 -16.06 31.60
CA ALA A 107 4.18 -17.03 30.87
C ALA A 107 4.01 -16.63 29.40
N LYS A 108 3.83 -15.32 29.10
CA LYS A 108 3.80 -14.80 27.74
C LYS A 108 5.14 -15.00 27.02
N VAL A 109 6.26 -14.72 27.70
CA VAL A 109 7.61 -14.90 27.13
C VAL A 109 7.95 -16.38 26.95
N ALA A 110 7.58 -17.25 27.91
CA ALA A 110 7.75 -18.69 27.81
C ALA A 110 6.90 -19.29 26.69
N ALA A 111 5.64 -18.87 26.56
CA ALA A 111 4.77 -19.27 25.46
C ALA A 111 5.31 -18.79 24.11
N ALA A 112 5.86 -17.57 24.03
CA ALA A 112 6.49 -17.06 22.81
C ALA A 112 7.76 -17.83 22.43
N ASN A 113 8.58 -18.23 23.41
CA ASN A 113 9.81 -18.99 23.17
C ASN A 113 9.53 -20.45 22.78
N ASP A 114 8.58 -21.12 23.44
CA ASP A 114 8.15 -22.48 23.12
C ASP A 114 7.36 -22.54 21.79
N HIS A 115 6.63 -21.47 21.46
CA HIS A 115 6.00 -21.30 20.15
C HIS A 115 7.06 -21.14 19.04
N ARG A 116 8.06 -20.29 19.24
CA ARG A 116 9.17 -20.10 18.29
C ARG A 116 9.93 -21.40 18.00
N GLU A 117 10.18 -22.22 19.03
CA GLU A 117 10.89 -23.49 18.87
C GLU A 117 10.03 -24.55 18.17
N ARG A 118 8.72 -24.58 18.42
CA ARG A 118 7.76 -25.46 17.72
C ARG A 118 7.58 -25.08 16.25
N VAL A 119 7.49 -23.77 15.97
CA VAL A 119 7.42 -23.22 14.61
C VAL A 119 8.65 -23.60 13.80
N LEU A 120 9.86 -23.43 14.33
CA LEU A 120 11.10 -23.77 13.63
C LEU A 120 11.22 -25.28 13.32
N ARG A 121 10.69 -26.16 14.19
CA ARG A 121 10.67 -27.62 13.94
C ARG A 121 9.60 -28.04 12.92
N TRP A 122 8.48 -27.33 12.86
CA TRP A 122 7.39 -27.60 11.91
C TRP A 122 7.69 -27.06 10.50
N ILE A 123 8.31 -25.88 10.41
CA ILE A 123 8.82 -25.24 9.19
C ILE A 123 9.79 -26.15 8.42
N ALA A 124 10.53 -27.01 9.12
CA ALA A 124 11.47 -27.95 8.50
C ALA A 124 10.79 -29.15 7.79
N GLY A 125 9.47 -29.31 7.92
CA GLY A 125 8.74 -30.50 7.43
C GLY A 125 7.70 -30.25 6.33
N PHE A 126 7.57 -29.02 5.81
CA PHE A 126 6.59 -28.69 4.76
C PHE A 126 7.29 -28.39 3.42
N ASP A 127 7.03 -29.24 2.42
CA ASP A 127 7.28 -28.94 1.00
C ASP A 127 6.15 -28.04 0.51
N SER A 128 6.33 -26.72 0.60
CA SER A 128 5.50 -25.77 -0.14
C SER A 128 6.43 -24.89 -0.95
N SER A 129 6.52 -25.14 -2.24
CA SER A 129 7.21 -24.25 -3.17
C SER A 129 6.38 -22.98 -3.36
N LEU A 130 7.08 -21.85 -3.54
CA LEU A 130 6.43 -20.61 -3.98
C LEU A 130 5.80 -20.84 -5.38
N PRO A 131 4.75 -20.08 -5.73
CA PRO A 131 4.12 -20.21 -7.03
C PRO A 131 5.09 -19.83 -8.15
N ASP A 132 5.02 -20.56 -9.26
CA ASP A 132 5.89 -20.33 -10.42
C ASP A 132 5.48 -19.09 -11.24
N SER A 133 4.23 -18.61 -11.08
CA SER A 133 3.76 -17.41 -11.79
C SER A 133 2.60 -16.73 -11.08
N VAL A 134 2.65 -15.41 -11.02
CA VAL A 134 1.53 -14.57 -10.58
C VAL A 134 0.62 -14.28 -11.77
N GLU A 135 -0.70 -14.47 -11.62
CA GLU A 135 -1.62 -14.43 -12.76
C GLU A 135 -2.31 -13.08 -12.98
N ALA A 136 -2.47 -12.26 -11.94
CA ALA A 136 -3.17 -10.99 -12.02
C ALA A 136 -2.42 -9.84 -11.33
N LEU A 137 -2.62 -8.60 -11.80
CA LEU A 137 -2.04 -7.40 -11.21
C LEU A 137 -2.33 -7.27 -9.70
N SER A 138 -3.54 -7.66 -9.28
CA SER A 138 -3.94 -7.61 -7.88
C SER A 138 -3.17 -8.59 -6.99
N ASP A 139 -2.64 -9.68 -7.53
CA ASP A 139 -1.74 -10.59 -6.81
C ASP A 139 -0.35 -9.97 -6.66
N VAL A 140 0.16 -9.28 -7.68
CA VAL A 140 1.45 -8.56 -7.64
C VAL A 140 1.40 -7.45 -6.59
N MET A 141 0.33 -6.66 -6.57
CA MET A 141 0.12 -5.61 -5.55
C MET A 141 0.02 -6.19 -4.13
N LEU A 142 -0.58 -7.37 -4.00
CA LEU A 142 -0.75 -8.05 -2.72
C LEU A 142 0.58 -8.64 -2.19
N LEU A 143 1.39 -9.22 -3.08
CA LEU A 143 2.76 -9.66 -2.80
C LEU A 143 3.64 -8.50 -2.35
N ASP A 144 3.57 -7.38 -3.05
CA ASP A 144 4.28 -6.17 -2.66
C ASP A 144 3.88 -5.69 -1.26
N LYS A 145 2.56 -5.54 -1.02
CA LYS A 145 2.03 -5.17 0.30
C LYS A 145 2.59 -6.08 1.41
N LEU A 146 2.72 -7.38 1.14
CA LEU A 146 3.31 -8.35 2.05
C LEU A 146 4.77 -8.02 2.38
N THR A 147 5.62 -7.84 1.37
CA THR A 147 7.06 -7.49 1.56
C THR A 147 7.28 -6.14 2.24
N GLN A 148 6.35 -5.19 2.05
CA GLN A 148 6.45 -3.85 2.62
C GLN A 148 6.04 -3.78 4.09
N SER A 149 5.13 -4.65 4.51
CA SER A 149 4.56 -4.58 5.85
C SER A 149 5.61 -4.86 6.95
N ASP A 150 5.73 -3.91 7.88
CA ASP A 150 6.63 -3.91 9.03
C ASP A 150 6.67 -5.19 9.91
N PRO A 151 5.61 -6.02 10.04
CA PRO A 151 5.72 -7.34 10.71
C PRO A 151 6.84 -8.26 10.19
N PHE A 152 7.35 -8.05 8.97
CA PHE A 152 8.33 -8.95 8.34
C PHE A 152 9.78 -8.42 8.36
N LYS A 153 9.98 -7.12 8.56
CA LYS A 153 11.31 -6.49 8.56
C LYS A 153 11.97 -6.42 9.95
N ASP A 154 11.19 -6.32 11.03
CA ASP A 154 11.73 -6.37 12.39
C ASP A 154 11.82 -7.82 12.91
N LYS A 155 13.05 -8.30 13.16
CA LYS A 155 13.33 -9.63 13.76
C LYS A 155 12.63 -9.84 15.11
N ARG A 156 12.19 -8.78 15.79
CA ARG A 156 11.43 -8.81 17.06
C ARG A 156 9.92 -8.97 16.88
N LEU A 157 9.40 -8.71 15.69
CA LEU A 157 7.96 -8.69 15.37
C LEU A 157 7.51 -9.86 14.49
N ARG A 158 8.43 -10.78 14.15
CA ARG A 158 8.14 -12.08 13.52
C ARG A 158 7.15 -12.87 14.39
N GLY A 159 5.86 -12.84 14.03
CA GLY A 159 4.75 -13.37 14.84
C GLY A 159 3.60 -12.38 15.08
N LEU A 160 3.56 -11.23 14.40
CA LEU A 160 2.36 -10.38 14.38
C LEU A 160 1.28 -10.96 13.46
N PHE A 161 0.02 -10.82 13.89
CA PHE A 161 -1.14 -11.14 13.05
C PHE A 161 -1.16 -10.19 11.84
N LEU A 162 -1.15 -10.72 10.62
CA LEU A 162 -1.23 -9.93 9.39
C LEU A 162 -2.42 -8.97 9.34
N LYS A 163 -3.51 -9.29 10.06
CA LYS A 163 -4.64 -8.36 10.23
C LYS A 163 -4.25 -7.05 10.90
N GLN A 164 -3.33 -7.08 11.87
CA GLN A 164 -2.79 -5.88 12.53
C GLN A 164 -1.89 -5.07 11.59
N ALA A 165 -1.30 -5.73 10.58
CA ALA A 165 -0.59 -5.09 9.48
C ALA A 165 -1.50 -4.62 8.34
N GLY A 166 -2.83 -4.64 8.55
CA GLY A 166 -3.81 -4.09 7.61
C GLY A 166 -4.22 -5.04 6.48
N PHE A 167 -4.01 -6.35 6.63
CA PHE A 167 -4.50 -7.34 5.67
C PHE A 167 -5.94 -7.76 6.00
N SER A 168 -6.80 -7.73 4.99
CA SER A 168 -8.17 -8.26 5.06
C SER A 168 -8.18 -9.78 4.98
N SER A 169 -9.27 -10.42 5.41
CA SER A 169 -9.41 -11.88 5.29
C SER A 169 -9.33 -12.37 3.84
N GLY A 170 -9.81 -11.58 2.87
CA GLY A 170 -9.73 -11.90 1.45
C GLY A 170 -8.31 -11.86 0.92
N GLU A 171 -7.53 -10.83 1.27
CA GLU A 171 -6.11 -10.73 0.94
C GLU A 171 -5.30 -11.90 1.51
N LEU A 172 -5.59 -12.31 2.75
CA LEU A 172 -4.93 -13.47 3.37
C LEU A 172 -5.32 -14.78 2.69
N GLY A 173 -6.60 -14.93 2.35
CA GLY A 173 -7.08 -16.07 1.59
C GLY A 173 -6.43 -16.17 0.20
N ARG A 174 -6.15 -15.03 -0.41
CA ARG A 174 -5.51 -14.96 -1.72
C ARG A 174 -4.02 -15.28 -1.64
N LEU A 175 -3.29 -14.77 -0.63
CA LEU A 175 -1.89 -15.16 -0.37
C LEU A 175 -1.72 -16.66 -0.08
N LEU A 176 -2.72 -17.28 0.56
CA LEU A 176 -2.77 -18.74 0.74
C LEU A 176 -2.95 -19.49 -0.58
N ARG A 177 -3.88 -19.04 -1.44
CA ARG A 177 -4.12 -19.65 -2.75
C ARG A 177 -2.91 -19.54 -3.66
N LEU A 178 -2.21 -18.41 -3.59
CA LEU A 178 -0.93 -18.22 -4.27
C LEU A 178 0.18 -19.11 -3.68
N GLY A 179 -0.02 -19.76 -2.53
CA GLY A 179 1.04 -20.54 -1.90
C GLY A 179 2.20 -19.68 -1.37
N VAL A 180 1.95 -18.40 -1.08
CA VAL A 180 2.95 -17.46 -0.57
C VAL A 180 3.02 -17.51 0.95
N LEU A 181 1.87 -17.78 1.59
CA LEU A 181 1.76 -17.93 3.04
C LEU A 181 1.20 -19.30 3.42
N VAL A 182 1.64 -19.80 4.57
CA VAL A 182 1.11 -20.99 5.22
C VAL A 182 0.76 -20.69 6.69
N PRO A 183 -0.33 -21.27 7.22
CA PRO A 183 -0.72 -21.10 8.62
C PRO A 183 0.15 -21.97 9.54
N ALA A 184 0.79 -21.37 10.54
CA ALA A 184 1.40 -22.11 11.64
C ALA A 184 0.29 -22.71 12.52
N ASN A 185 0.21 -24.04 12.56
CA ASN A 185 -0.76 -24.79 13.36
C ASN A 185 -2.24 -24.69 12.92
N ALA A 186 -2.56 -25.07 11.68
CA ALA A 186 -3.89 -25.60 11.42
C ALA A 186 -4.02 -27.02 12.02
N GLN A 187 -4.15 -27.14 13.35
CA GLN A 187 -4.37 -28.45 13.99
C GLN A 187 -5.71 -29.09 13.60
N GLN A 188 -6.60 -28.37 12.92
CA GLN A 188 -7.79 -28.94 12.30
C GLN A 188 -8.02 -28.31 10.90
N PRO A 189 -7.88 -29.08 9.82
CA PRO A 189 -8.23 -28.67 8.46
C PRO A 189 -9.68 -28.18 8.31
N ALA A 190 -10.55 -28.48 9.28
CA ALA A 190 -11.96 -28.09 9.31
C ALA A 190 -12.22 -26.59 9.56
N ASN A 191 -11.19 -25.79 9.88
CA ASN A 191 -11.34 -24.35 10.18
C ASN A 191 -10.96 -23.43 9.01
N ILE A 192 -10.63 -23.99 7.84
CA ILE A 192 -10.31 -23.24 6.63
C ILE A 192 -11.20 -23.79 5.51
N GLU A 193 -12.31 -23.09 5.25
CA GLU A 193 -13.14 -23.37 4.07
C GLU A 193 -12.83 -22.37 2.97
N PHE A 194 -12.50 -22.91 1.78
CA PHE A 194 -12.32 -22.13 0.56
C PHE A 194 -13.66 -22.12 -0.19
N VAL A 195 -14.29 -20.95 -0.31
CA VAL A 195 -15.55 -20.78 -1.06
C VAL A 195 -15.44 -19.54 -1.94
N ASP A 196 -15.50 -19.72 -3.26
CA ASP A 196 -15.67 -18.67 -4.28
C ASP A 196 -14.88 -17.38 -3.98
N ASP A 197 -13.55 -17.50 -4.01
CA ASP A 197 -12.56 -16.47 -3.68
C ASP A 197 -12.51 -15.95 -2.23
N SER A 198 -13.43 -16.35 -1.37
CA SER A 198 -13.39 -16.07 0.06
C SER A 198 -12.79 -17.24 0.85
N VAL A 199 -12.03 -16.93 1.89
CA VAL A 199 -11.58 -17.92 2.87
C VAL A 199 -12.29 -17.62 4.18
N SER A 200 -13.11 -18.57 4.62
CA SER A 200 -13.85 -18.48 5.87
C SER A 200 -13.02 -19.13 6.97
N TYR A 201 -12.38 -18.32 7.81
CA TYR A 201 -11.62 -18.79 8.98
C TYR A 201 -11.67 -17.74 10.11
N ILE A 202 -11.41 -18.18 11.35
CA ILE A 202 -11.36 -17.32 12.53
C ILE A 202 -9.93 -16.73 12.63
N PRO A 203 -9.69 -15.45 12.25
CA PRO A 203 -8.33 -14.95 11.99
C PRO A 203 -7.51 -14.61 13.25
N PHE A 204 -8.11 -14.72 14.43
CA PHE A 204 -7.51 -14.19 15.67
C PHE A 204 -6.55 -15.17 16.35
N GLU A 205 -6.39 -16.39 15.83
CA GLU A 205 -5.66 -17.48 16.48
C GLU A 205 -4.59 -18.14 15.58
N ILE A 206 -4.37 -17.63 14.37
CA ILE A 206 -3.49 -18.25 13.38
C ILE A 206 -2.26 -17.37 13.14
N ASP A 207 -1.09 -17.93 13.42
CA ASP A 207 0.19 -17.36 13.03
C ASP A 207 0.47 -17.68 11.55
N TRP A 208 1.08 -16.74 10.83
CA TRP A 208 1.33 -16.87 9.38
C TRP A 208 2.83 -16.93 9.10
N HIS A 209 3.24 -17.77 8.15
CA HIS A 209 4.64 -17.92 7.74
C HIS A 209 4.81 -17.83 6.23
N PRO A 210 5.95 -17.33 5.75
CA PRO A 210 6.32 -17.40 4.34
C PRO A 210 6.47 -18.87 3.91
N ALA A 211 5.90 -19.20 2.75
CA ALA A 211 6.13 -20.47 2.09
C ALA A 211 7.56 -20.54 1.48
N GLY A 212 7.96 -21.73 1.04
CA GLY A 212 9.29 -22.02 0.51
C GLY A 212 10.12 -22.94 1.40
N GLU A 213 11.25 -23.41 0.87
CA GLU A 213 12.24 -24.20 1.60
C GLU A 213 13.30 -23.30 2.27
N GLY A 214 14.13 -23.89 3.14
CA GLY A 214 15.24 -23.17 3.79
C GLY A 214 14.86 -22.50 5.12
N THR A 215 15.76 -21.65 5.62
CA THR A 215 15.51 -20.87 6.84
C THR A 215 14.42 -19.83 6.60
N LEU A 216 13.84 -19.27 7.66
CA LEU A 216 12.88 -18.17 7.51
C LEU A 216 13.46 -17.00 6.70
N ASP A 217 14.74 -16.69 6.89
CA ASP A 217 15.41 -15.59 6.15
C ASP A 217 15.49 -15.92 4.65
N ASP A 218 15.85 -17.15 4.29
CA ASP A 218 15.93 -17.59 2.88
C ASP A 218 14.56 -17.55 2.19
N ARG A 219 13.49 -17.93 2.89
CA ARG A 219 12.11 -17.89 2.37
C ARG A 219 11.63 -16.47 2.12
N PHE A 220 11.97 -15.54 3.03
CA PHE A 220 11.64 -14.14 2.83
C PHE A 220 12.40 -13.53 1.67
N GLU A 221 13.69 -13.85 1.54
CA GLU A 221 14.49 -13.42 0.40
C GLU A 221 13.90 -13.95 -0.92
N ALA A 222 13.42 -15.19 -0.94
CA ALA A 222 12.75 -15.76 -2.12
C ALA A 222 11.43 -15.03 -2.46
N ILE A 223 10.61 -14.66 -1.47
CA ILE A 223 9.38 -13.87 -1.69
C ILE A 223 9.73 -12.47 -2.20
N GLU A 224 10.76 -11.82 -1.65
CA GLU A 224 11.22 -10.50 -2.10
C GLU A 224 11.73 -10.54 -3.55
N GLN A 225 12.48 -11.58 -3.92
CA GLN A 225 12.95 -11.80 -5.29
C GLN A 225 11.78 -12.06 -6.25
N LEU A 226 10.83 -12.93 -5.88
CA LEU A 226 9.62 -13.18 -6.65
C LEU A 226 8.82 -11.89 -6.86
N THR A 227 8.59 -11.14 -5.79
CA THR A 227 7.85 -9.87 -5.83
C THR A 227 8.56 -8.87 -6.74
N SER A 228 9.88 -8.73 -6.62
CA SER A 228 10.66 -7.82 -7.46
C SER A 228 10.58 -8.20 -8.94
N GLN A 229 10.68 -9.51 -9.26
CA GLN A 229 10.54 -10.02 -10.62
C GLN A 229 9.13 -9.76 -11.18
N GLU A 230 8.09 -9.99 -10.38
CA GLU A 230 6.70 -9.81 -10.80
C GLU A 230 6.33 -8.34 -10.95
N ILE A 231 6.87 -7.43 -10.13
CA ILE A 231 6.72 -5.97 -10.32
C ILE A 231 7.30 -5.54 -11.66
N HIS A 232 8.52 -5.96 -11.98
CA HIS A 232 9.15 -5.63 -13.27
C HIS A 232 8.38 -6.24 -14.46
N SER A 233 7.88 -7.47 -14.29
CA SER A 233 7.05 -8.15 -15.29
C SER A 233 5.69 -7.44 -15.49
N ALA A 234 5.08 -6.96 -14.40
CA ALA A 234 3.76 -6.31 -14.43
C ALA A 234 3.73 -5.05 -15.28
N LEU A 235 4.81 -4.25 -15.29
CA LEU A 235 4.94 -3.06 -16.14
C LEU A 235 4.79 -3.40 -17.64
N GLY A 236 5.32 -4.54 -18.08
CA GLY A 236 5.16 -5.02 -19.45
C GLY A 236 3.88 -5.80 -19.71
N ARG A 237 3.35 -6.51 -18.71
CA ARG A 237 2.21 -7.43 -18.86
C ARG A 237 0.86 -6.74 -18.72
N PHE A 238 0.76 -5.71 -17.87
CA PHE A 238 -0.52 -5.08 -17.49
C PHE A 238 -0.53 -3.54 -17.59
N PRO A 239 0.00 -2.92 -18.67
CA PRO A 239 0.12 -1.46 -18.73
C PRO A 239 -1.23 -0.75 -18.60
N MET A 240 -2.28 -1.23 -19.29
CA MET A 240 -3.60 -0.60 -19.24
C MET A 240 -4.30 -0.76 -17.88
N GLU A 241 -4.11 -1.89 -17.23
CA GLU A 241 -4.68 -2.14 -15.90
C GLU A 241 -3.97 -1.29 -14.84
N LEU A 242 -2.65 -1.09 -14.98
CA LEU A 242 -1.87 -0.21 -14.11
C LEU A 242 -2.26 1.25 -14.29
N GLU A 243 -2.47 1.72 -15.53
CA GLU A 243 -2.97 3.07 -15.81
C GLU A 243 -4.36 3.28 -15.19
N THR A 244 -5.27 2.32 -15.39
CA THR A 244 -6.61 2.34 -14.80
C THR A 244 -6.54 2.33 -13.27
N ALA A 245 -5.68 1.50 -12.67
CA ALA A 245 -5.49 1.43 -11.23
C ALA A 245 -4.90 2.73 -10.67
N ALA A 246 -3.95 3.36 -11.37
CA ALA A 246 -3.38 4.65 -10.97
C ALA A 246 -4.47 5.73 -10.94
N LYS A 247 -5.30 5.79 -11.98
CA LYS A 247 -6.45 6.70 -12.07
C LYS A 247 -7.45 6.49 -10.94
N GLU A 248 -7.82 5.24 -10.67
CA GLU A 248 -8.69 4.87 -9.55
C GLU A 248 -8.11 5.33 -8.21
N CYS A 249 -6.80 5.15 -7.99
CA CYS A 249 -6.15 5.58 -6.76
C CYS A 249 -6.24 7.10 -6.57
N ILE A 250 -5.98 7.89 -7.62
CA ILE A 250 -6.07 9.35 -7.56
C ILE A 250 -7.49 9.81 -7.22
N VAL A 251 -8.49 9.21 -7.87
CA VAL A 251 -9.90 9.51 -7.58
C VAL A 251 -10.24 9.17 -6.12
N GLN A 252 -9.91 7.96 -5.66
CA GLN A 252 -10.21 7.51 -4.30
C GLN A 252 -9.53 8.39 -3.24
N GLU A 253 -8.29 8.80 -3.44
CA GLU A 253 -7.62 9.72 -2.49
C GLU A 253 -8.25 11.10 -2.47
N ALA A 254 -8.68 11.61 -3.62
CA ALA A 254 -9.39 12.89 -3.71
C ALA A 254 -10.75 12.81 -3.01
N GLU A 255 -11.49 11.70 -3.17
CA GLU A 255 -12.76 11.46 -2.45
C GLU A 255 -12.55 11.39 -0.94
N ARG A 256 -11.57 10.60 -0.48
CA ARG A 256 -11.23 10.48 0.94
C ARG A 256 -10.92 11.84 1.55
N TYR A 257 -10.17 12.68 0.84
CA TYR A 257 -9.85 14.02 1.31
C TYR A 257 -11.07 14.95 1.31
N LEU A 258 -11.95 14.87 0.31
CA LEU A 258 -13.21 15.62 0.30
C LEU A 258 -14.10 15.23 1.49
N SER A 259 -14.34 13.94 1.73
CA SER A 259 -15.12 13.47 2.88
C SER A 259 -14.53 13.95 4.20
N LEU A 260 -13.20 13.85 4.37
CA LEU A 260 -12.52 14.37 5.56
C LEU A 260 -12.79 15.87 5.75
N GLN A 261 -12.64 16.68 4.69
CA GLN A 261 -12.85 18.13 4.78
C GLN A 261 -14.31 18.52 5.05
N LEU A 262 -15.27 17.75 4.55
CA LEU A 262 -16.70 17.94 4.84
C LEU A 262 -17.02 17.56 6.28
N ALA A 263 -16.54 16.41 6.75
CA ALA A 263 -16.72 15.92 8.11
C ALA A 263 -16.12 16.88 9.16
N ASP A 264 -14.89 17.35 8.94
CA ASP A 264 -14.21 18.33 9.81
C ASP A 264 -15.01 19.64 9.98
N ARG A 265 -15.91 19.94 9.04
CA ARG A 265 -16.76 21.15 9.02
C ARG A 265 -18.22 20.88 9.36
N GLY A 266 -18.58 19.65 9.71
CA GLY A 266 -19.96 19.25 10.00
C GLY A 266 -20.90 19.43 8.80
N ILE A 267 -20.38 19.23 7.58
CA ILE A 267 -21.17 19.17 6.35
C ILE A 267 -21.51 17.70 6.07
N ASP A 268 -22.74 17.44 5.61
CA ASP A 268 -23.18 16.09 5.26
C ASP A 268 -22.43 15.56 4.03
N GLU A 269 -22.28 14.23 3.93
CA GLU A 269 -21.64 13.57 2.79
C GLU A 269 -22.35 13.87 1.46
N PRO A 270 -21.62 13.87 0.32
CA PRO A 270 -22.23 14.05 -1.00
C PRO A 270 -23.21 12.93 -1.35
N THR A 271 -24.21 13.27 -2.17
CA THR A 271 -25.07 12.25 -2.79
C THR A 271 -24.32 11.52 -3.91
N GLU A 272 -24.76 10.33 -4.32
CA GLU A 272 -24.13 9.58 -5.43
C GLU A 272 -23.98 10.41 -6.71
N ALA A 273 -24.99 11.21 -7.07
CA ALA A 273 -24.91 12.09 -8.23
C ALA A 273 -23.85 13.20 -8.08
N GLN A 274 -23.58 13.65 -6.85
CA GLN A 274 -22.52 14.62 -6.56
C GLN A 274 -21.15 13.96 -6.57
N TRP A 275 -21.04 12.72 -6.06
CA TRP A 275 -19.83 11.91 -6.15
C TRP A 275 -19.45 11.64 -7.60
N GLU A 276 -20.41 11.22 -8.42
CA GLU A 276 -20.13 10.91 -9.82
C GLU A 276 -19.59 12.12 -10.58
N ARG A 277 -20.25 13.28 -10.44
CA ARG A 277 -19.75 14.54 -11.01
C ARG A 277 -18.36 14.90 -10.51
N PHE A 278 -18.08 14.66 -9.22
CA PHE A 278 -16.76 14.91 -8.65
C PHE A 278 -15.71 13.99 -9.28
N ARG A 279 -15.96 12.68 -9.36
CA ARG A 279 -15.06 11.69 -9.99
C ARG A 279 -14.75 12.05 -11.44
N GLU A 280 -15.78 12.34 -12.25
CA GLU A 280 -15.62 12.76 -13.64
C GLU A 280 -14.71 14.00 -13.75
N SER A 281 -14.86 14.96 -12.84
CA SER A 281 -14.06 16.19 -12.84
C SER A 281 -12.61 15.96 -12.40
N ILE A 282 -12.36 15.05 -11.45
CA ILE A 282 -11.00 14.65 -11.08
C ILE A 282 -10.32 13.93 -12.24
N VAL A 283 -11.04 13.01 -12.89
CA VAL A 283 -10.57 12.26 -14.06
C VAL A 283 -10.19 13.20 -15.21
N ASP A 284 -11.04 14.14 -15.60
CA ASP A 284 -10.72 15.11 -16.67
C ASP A 284 -9.51 15.99 -16.28
N ALA A 285 -9.38 16.33 -15.00
CA ALA A 285 -8.36 17.25 -14.53
C ALA A 285 -6.99 16.62 -14.31
N TRP A 286 -6.89 15.31 -14.16
CA TRP A 286 -5.62 14.65 -13.79
C TRP A 286 -4.52 14.76 -14.86
N SER A 287 -4.90 15.00 -16.12
CA SER A 287 -3.96 15.32 -17.20
C SER A 287 -3.12 16.58 -16.96
N TYR A 288 -3.56 17.51 -16.09
CA TYR A 288 -2.86 18.77 -15.81
C TYR A 288 -2.86 19.19 -14.34
N VAL A 289 -3.46 18.38 -13.45
CA VAL A 289 -3.56 18.65 -12.00
C VAL A 289 -3.13 17.42 -11.21
N SER A 290 -2.17 17.60 -10.29
CA SER A 290 -1.70 16.53 -9.40
C SER A 290 -2.60 16.35 -8.17
N LEU A 291 -2.45 15.22 -7.45
CA LEU A 291 -3.21 14.97 -6.21
C LEU A 291 -3.03 16.07 -5.15
N ALA A 292 -1.81 16.58 -4.99
CA ALA A 292 -1.54 17.71 -4.09
C ALA A 292 -2.33 18.96 -4.48
N GLN A 293 -2.52 19.20 -5.78
CA GLN A 293 -3.30 20.33 -6.28
C GLN A 293 -4.82 20.06 -6.17
N PHE A 294 -5.27 18.81 -6.27
CA PHE A 294 -6.66 18.43 -5.91
C PHE A 294 -6.94 18.74 -4.43
N TYR A 295 -6.02 18.43 -3.52
CA TYR A 295 -6.17 18.78 -2.11
C TYR A 295 -6.26 20.30 -1.91
N TYR A 296 -5.42 21.06 -2.62
CA TYR A 296 -5.54 22.51 -2.63
C TYR A 296 -6.87 22.98 -3.21
N ALA A 297 -7.49 22.24 -4.13
CA ALA A 297 -8.78 22.59 -4.68
C ALA A 297 -9.92 22.39 -3.67
N ILE A 298 -9.89 21.25 -2.99
CA ILE A 298 -10.92 20.76 -2.07
C ILE A 298 -11.00 21.61 -0.79
N TRP A 299 -9.85 21.90 -0.17
CA TRP A 299 -9.81 22.60 1.11
C TRP A 299 -10.52 23.97 1.12
N PRO A 300 -10.20 24.93 0.23
CA PRO A 300 -10.86 26.22 0.19
C PRO A 300 -12.29 26.13 -0.36
N ALA A 301 -12.62 25.15 -1.20
CA ALA A 301 -13.97 24.93 -1.70
C ALA A 301 -14.93 24.56 -0.55
N CYS A 302 -14.48 23.66 0.35
CA CYS A 302 -15.22 23.30 1.55
C CYS A 302 -15.34 24.47 2.54
N ALA A 303 -14.25 25.24 2.74
CA ALA A 303 -14.29 26.43 3.59
C ALA A 303 -15.29 27.48 3.08
N ARG A 304 -15.29 27.77 1.77
CA ARG A 304 -16.25 28.70 1.14
C ARG A 304 -17.69 28.22 1.26
N ALA A 305 -17.94 26.91 1.20
CA ALA A 305 -19.29 26.36 1.37
C ALA A 305 -19.84 26.65 2.79
N VAL A 306 -19.00 26.51 3.82
CA VAL A 306 -19.36 26.90 5.20
C VAL A 306 -19.62 28.39 5.31
N ASP A 307 -18.74 29.22 4.75
CA ASP A 307 -18.91 30.68 4.77
C ASP A 307 -20.21 31.11 4.07
N ASN A 308 -20.55 30.47 2.96
CA ASN A 308 -21.81 30.71 2.26
C ASN A 308 -23.03 30.33 3.11
N LYS A 309 -22.98 29.19 3.81
CA LYS A 309 -24.03 28.77 4.76
C LYS A 309 -24.19 29.77 5.90
N ALA A 310 -23.09 30.31 6.42
CA ALA A 310 -23.14 31.34 7.46
C ALA A 310 -23.78 32.65 6.97
N ARG A 311 -23.59 33.00 5.69
CA ARG A 311 -24.23 34.16 5.04
C ARG A 311 -25.68 33.91 4.62
N GLN A 312 -26.06 32.66 4.40
CA GLN A 312 -27.40 32.24 3.99
C GLN A 312 -27.94 31.13 4.91
N PRO A 313 -28.44 31.48 6.12
CA PRO A 313 -28.80 30.51 7.15
C PRO A 313 -29.89 29.50 6.75
N PHE A 314 -30.71 29.83 5.76
CA PHE A 314 -31.77 28.97 5.23
C PHE A 314 -31.30 27.96 4.19
N MET A 315 -29.99 27.92 3.89
CA MET A 315 -29.42 26.95 2.96
C MET A 315 -29.49 25.54 3.54
N GLY A 316 -30.26 24.66 2.90
CA GLY A 316 -30.40 23.27 3.30
C GLY A 316 -29.05 22.54 3.26
N ARG A 317 -28.85 21.54 4.13
CA ARG A 317 -27.54 20.88 4.27
C ARG A 317 -27.00 20.26 2.98
N GLY A 318 -27.83 19.56 2.21
CA GLY A 318 -27.43 19.03 0.90
C GLY A 318 -27.10 20.09 -0.15
N SER A 319 -27.61 21.32 0.00
CA SER A 319 -27.23 22.46 -0.84
C SER A 319 -25.81 22.94 -0.52
N VAL A 320 -25.40 22.88 0.75
CA VAL A 320 -24.04 23.23 1.18
C VAL A 320 -23.01 22.25 0.61
N THR A 321 -23.29 20.93 0.70
CA THR A 321 -22.44 19.90 0.09
C THR A 321 -22.35 20.07 -1.42
N GLY A 322 -23.48 20.30 -2.09
CA GLY A 322 -23.49 20.59 -3.53
C GLY A 322 -22.69 21.86 -3.88
N SER A 323 -22.73 22.90 -3.03
CA SER A 323 -21.90 24.09 -3.21
C SER A 323 -20.41 23.80 -3.06
N ALA A 324 -20.02 22.91 -2.13
CA ALA A 324 -18.62 22.51 -1.96
C ALA A 324 -18.12 21.80 -3.23
N VAL A 325 -18.84 20.78 -3.70
CA VAL A 325 -18.50 20.02 -4.92
C VAL A 325 -18.43 20.95 -6.14
N ASN A 326 -19.44 21.80 -6.35
CA ASN A 326 -19.45 22.74 -7.48
C ASN A 326 -18.28 23.74 -7.44
N ASN A 327 -17.86 24.17 -6.24
CA ASN A 327 -16.70 25.04 -6.08
C ASN A 327 -15.39 24.32 -6.43
N VAL A 328 -15.26 23.01 -6.12
CA VAL A 328 -14.11 22.22 -6.55
C VAL A 328 -14.08 22.14 -8.07
N VAL A 329 -15.17 21.70 -8.71
CA VAL A 329 -15.26 21.59 -10.18
C VAL A 329 -14.95 22.92 -10.86
N LYS A 330 -15.47 24.03 -10.31
CA LYS A 330 -15.15 25.36 -10.82
C LYS A 330 -13.65 25.66 -10.74
N MET A 331 -13.02 25.39 -9.60
CA MET A 331 -11.58 25.65 -9.43
C MET A 331 -10.70 24.76 -10.30
N LEU A 332 -11.07 23.50 -10.55
CA LEU A 332 -10.33 22.65 -11.48
C LEU A 332 -10.39 23.19 -12.90
N ASN A 333 -11.55 23.70 -13.33
CA ASN A 333 -11.66 24.41 -14.61
C ASN A 333 -10.82 25.70 -14.64
N GLU A 334 -10.78 26.47 -13.55
CA GLU A 334 -9.93 27.67 -13.43
C GLU A 334 -8.43 27.30 -13.52
N PHE A 335 -8.02 26.12 -13.05
CA PHE A 335 -6.65 25.61 -13.22
C PHE A 335 -6.39 25.23 -14.68
N LYS A 336 -7.33 24.54 -15.34
CA LYS A 336 -7.25 24.17 -16.76
C LYS A 336 -7.04 25.37 -17.67
N THR A 337 -7.79 26.45 -17.44
CA THR A 337 -7.73 27.67 -18.26
C THR A 337 -6.59 28.61 -17.88
N GLY A 338 -5.87 28.32 -16.80
CA GLY A 338 -4.82 29.20 -16.27
C GLY A 338 -5.35 30.49 -15.62
N GLU A 339 -6.66 30.63 -15.44
CA GLU A 339 -7.27 31.76 -14.71
C GLU A 339 -6.80 31.82 -13.26
N ARG A 340 -6.42 30.66 -12.70
CA ARG A 340 -5.89 30.54 -11.35
C ARG A 340 -4.69 29.61 -11.30
N PRO A 341 -3.60 29.98 -10.61
CA PRO A 341 -2.47 29.08 -10.43
C PRO A 341 -2.86 27.92 -9.49
N ALA A 342 -2.61 26.70 -9.94
CA ALA A 342 -2.69 25.52 -9.10
C ALA A 342 -1.50 25.49 -8.12
N LYS A 343 -1.77 25.37 -6.82
CA LYS A 343 -0.75 25.25 -5.78
C LYS A 343 -0.73 23.84 -5.25
N ALA A 344 0.46 23.25 -5.10
CA ALA A 344 0.59 21.95 -4.45
C ALA A 344 0.38 22.10 -2.94
N PHE A 345 -0.48 21.26 -2.36
CA PHE A 345 -0.67 21.14 -0.93
C PHE A 345 0.21 20.01 -0.37
N ALA A 346 0.75 20.18 0.83
CA ALA A 346 1.41 19.07 1.51
C ALA A 346 0.38 18.02 1.92
N GLN A 347 0.79 16.75 1.96
CA GLN A 347 -0.07 15.68 2.44
C GLN A 347 -0.53 15.95 3.89
N PRO A 348 -1.84 15.86 4.19
CA PRO A 348 -2.33 15.99 5.55
C PRO A 348 -1.85 14.83 6.43
N TYR A 349 -1.29 15.13 7.61
CA TYR A 349 -0.86 14.09 8.57
C TYR A 349 -1.99 13.16 9.04
N ASN A 350 -3.23 13.66 9.04
CA ASN A 350 -4.42 12.89 9.42
C ASN A 350 -5.04 12.11 8.25
N LEU A 351 -4.45 12.16 7.06
CA LEU A 351 -4.88 11.37 5.90
C LEU A 351 -3.68 10.70 5.22
N PRO A 352 -3.16 9.60 5.80
CA PRO A 352 -2.17 8.79 5.10
C PRO A 352 -2.76 8.22 3.80
N LEU A 353 -1.91 8.15 2.77
CA LEU A 353 -2.24 7.49 1.51
C LEU A 353 -2.64 6.03 1.77
N LEU A 354 -3.61 5.54 1.01
CA LEU A 354 -3.97 4.14 0.97
C LEU A 354 -2.76 3.30 0.54
N SER A 355 -2.68 2.09 1.07
CA SER A 355 -1.66 1.11 0.65
C SER A 355 -1.70 0.88 -0.86
N ARG A 356 -2.89 0.83 -1.47
CA ARG A 356 -3.06 0.67 -2.92
C ARG A 356 -2.39 1.82 -3.70
N THR A 357 -2.60 3.07 -3.27
CA THR A 357 -1.98 4.26 -3.89
C THR A 357 -0.47 4.24 -3.74
N VAL A 358 0.04 3.90 -2.55
CA VAL A 358 1.48 3.76 -2.30
C VAL A 358 2.07 2.69 -3.21
N SER A 359 1.44 1.53 -3.30
CA SER A 359 1.94 0.44 -4.12
C SER A 359 1.90 0.73 -5.61
N THR A 360 0.80 1.27 -6.12
CA THR A 360 0.71 1.62 -7.55
C THR A 360 1.73 2.70 -7.92
N PHE A 361 1.77 3.82 -7.20
CA PHE A 361 2.63 4.93 -7.62
C PHE A 361 4.09 4.74 -7.24
N ARG A 362 4.40 4.49 -5.96
CA ARG A 362 5.80 4.54 -5.50
C ARG A 362 6.59 3.29 -5.78
N ILE A 363 5.92 2.18 -6.06
CA ILE A 363 6.57 0.88 -6.16
C ILE A 363 6.47 0.36 -7.58
N MET A 364 5.26 0.25 -8.12
CA MET A 364 5.09 -0.21 -9.49
C MET A 364 5.62 0.83 -10.48
N LEU A 365 5.22 2.10 -10.31
CA LEU A 365 5.55 3.16 -11.26
C LEU A 365 6.80 3.99 -10.88
N ASP A 366 7.32 3.85 -9.65
CA ASP A 366 8.38 4.69 -9.09
C ASP A 366 8.11 6.22 -9.17
N LEU A 367 6.84 6.59 -8.94
CA LEU A 367 6.34 7.97 -8.95
C LEU A 367 5.87 8.42 -7.57
N ASP A 368 5.95 9.72 -7.29
CA ASP A 368 5.30 10.31 -6.11
C ASP A 368 3.82 10.64 -6.45
N PRO A 369 2.82 10.00 -5.81
CA PRO A 369 1.41 10.22 -6.13
C PRO A 369 0.93 11.65 -5.90
N LEU A 370 1.64 12.44 -5.09
CA LEU A 370 1.27 13.83 -4.81
C LEU A 370 1.61 14.78 -5.96
N SER A 371 2.65 14.47 -6.74
CA SER A 371 3.12 15.28 -7.87
C SER A 371 2.82 14.67 -9.23
N ALA A 372 2.65 13.35 -9.31
CA ALA A 372 2.45 12.64 -10.57
C ALA A 372 1.18 13.08 -11.31
N LEU A 373 1.35 13.33 -12.60
CA LEU A 373 0.30 13.56 -13.58
C LEU A 373 0.04 12.30 -14.41
N GLU A 374 -1.06 12.31 -15.16
CA GLU A 374 -1.39 11.22 -16.10
C GLU A 374 -0.25 10.95 -17.09
N ALA A 375 0.44 12.01 -17.57
CA ALA A 375 1.57 11.88 -18.48
C ALA A 375 2.78 11.16 -17.84
N ASP A 376 3.08 11.44 -16.57
CA ASP A 376 4.19 10.76 -15.87
C ASP A 376 3.91 9.25 -15.74
N VAL A 377 2.64 8.88 -15.53
CA VAL A 377 2.22 7.47 -15.49
C VAL A 377 2.38 6.83 -16.87
N ALA A 378 2.00 7.54 -17.94
CA ALA A 378 2.18 7.06 -19.30
C ALA A 378 3.68 6.86 -19.64
N GLU A 379 4.53 7.79 -19.22
CA GLU A 379 5.99 7.69 -19.36
C GLU A 379 6.55 6.47 -18.62
N ALA A 380 6.17 6.29 -17.35
CA ALA A 380 6.61 5.17 -16.52
C ALA A 380 6.17 3.79 -17.09
N LEU A 381 4.99 3.74 -17.70
CA LEU A 381 4.49 2.54 -18.38
C LEU A 381 5.10 2.31 -19.76
N GLY A 382 5.94 3.23 -20.24
CA GLY A 382 6.48 3.19 -21.59
C GLY A 382 5.41 3.35 -22.67
N THR A 383 4.21 3.84 -22.32
CA THR A 383 3.18 4.22 -23.30
C THR A 383 3.46 5.56 -23.95
N ASP A 384 4.39 6.34 -23.37
CA ASP A 384 4.96 7.56 -23.94
C ASP A 384 6.17 7.29 -24.86
N ALA A 385 6.60 6.02 -24.98
CA ALA A 385 7.49 5.60 -26.05
C ALA A 385 6.79 5.92 -27.38
N GLN A 386 7.32 6.93 -28.07
CA GLN A 386 7.04 7.31 -29.45
C GLN A 386 6.15 6.31 -30.18
N LEU A 387 4.99 6.80 -30.61
CA LEU A 387 4.27 6.45 -31.83
C LEU A 387 5.24 5.96 -32.93
N LEU A 388 5.72 4.72 -32.84
CA LEU A 388 6.53 4.12 -33.88
C LEU A 388 5.55 3.73 -34.98
N PRO A 389 5.76 4.19 -36.24
CA PRO A 389 4.96 3.70 -37.34
C PRO A 389 5.04 2.18 -37.34
N ALA A 390 3.91 1.54 -37.64
CA ALA A 390 3.86 0.09 -37.68
C ALA A 390 5.02 -0.46 -38.50
N PRO A 391 5.78 -1.46 -37.98
CA PRO A 391 6.82 -2.13 -38.75
C PRO A 391 6.26 -2.49 -40.13
N GLU A 392 7.03 -2.22 -41.18
CA GLU A 392 6.57 -2.37 -42.57
C GLU A 392 6.07 -3.79 -42.84
N GLU A 393 6.62 -4.78 -42.14
CA GLU A 393 6.20 -6.19 -42.18
C GLU A 393 4.78 -6.42 -41.63
N ILE A 394 4.36 -5.66 -40.61
CA ILE A 394 3.00 -5.74 -40.04
C ILE A 394 1.99 -5.08 -40.99
N LEU A 395 2.36 -3.95 -41.60
CA LEU A 395 1.55 -3.30 -42.62
C LEU A 395 1.42 -4.19 -43.87
N GLU A 396 2.47 -4.89 -44.26
CA GLU A 396 2.47 -5.83 -45.38
C GLU A 396 1.64 -7.09 -45.07
N GLY A 397 1.74 -7.63 -43.85
CA GLY A 397 0.88 -8.72 -43.38
C GLY A 397 -0.60 -8.34 -43.38
N ALA A 398 -0.92 -7.14 -42.91
CA ALA A 398 -2.28 -6.61 -42.92
C ALA A 398 -2.81 -6.37 -44.34
N ARG A 399 -1.98 -5.87 -45.26
CA ARG A 399 -2.30 -5.77 -46.70
C ARG A 399 -2.61 -7.14 -47.29
N LEU A 400 -1.84 -8.17 -46.95
CA LEU A 400 -2.04 -9.52 -47.47
C LEU A 400 -3.37 -10.12 -46.97
N VAL A 401 -3.68 -9.93 -45.69
CA VAL A 401 -4.96 -10.35 -45.10
C VAL A 401 -6.13 -9.60 -45.78
N HIS A 402 -6.00 -8.29 -45.95
CA HIS A 402 -7.03 -7.47 -46.60
C HIS A 402 -7.32 -7.91 -48.03
N LEU A 403 -6.28 -8.09 -48.85
CA LEU A 403 -6.40 -8.57 -50.23
C LEU A 403 -6.97 -9.99 -50.30
N THR A 404 -6.64 -10.85 -49.33
CA THR A 404 -7.18 -12.21 -49.25
C THR A 404 -8.67 -12.18 -48.91
N CYS A 405 -9.07 -11.35 -47.95
CA CYS A 405 -10.47 -11.16 -47.60
C CYS A 405 -11.27 -10.57 -48.77
N LEU A 406 -10.76 -9.54 -49.45
CA LEU A 406 -11.43 -8.92 -50.60
C LEU A 406 -11.73 -9.90 -51.75
N ARG A 407 -10.97 -10.98 -51.89
CA ARG A 407 -11.23 -12.04 -52.88
C ARG A 407 -12.40 -12.93 -52.52
N SER A 408 -12.80 -12.97 -51.26
CA SER A 408 -13.78 -13.93 -50.73
C SER A 408 -15.00 -13.27 -50.08
N MET A 409 -14.97 -11.97 -49.83
CA MET A 409 -16.08 -11.24 -49.24
C MET A 409 -16.17 -9.79 -49.75
N PRO A 410 -17.35 -9.14 -49.62
CA PRO A 410 -17.51 -7.72 -49.95
C PRO A 410 -16.56 -6.83 -49.15
N GLU A 411 -16.20 -5.68 -49.73
CA GLU A 411 -15.20 -4.73 -49.20
C GLU A 411 -15.43 -4.33 -47.74
N GLU A 412 -16.68 -4.02 -47.39
CA GLU A 412 -17.05 -3.65 -46.01
C GLU A 412 -16.73 -4.77 -45.01
N HIS A 413 -16.96 -6.03 -45.38
CA HIS A 413 -16.64 -7.18 -44.53
C HIS A 413 -15.15 -7.52 -44.53
N ALA A 414 -14.47 -7.36 -45.67
CA ALA A 414 -13.03 -7.57 -45.76
C ALA A 414 -12.27 -6.55 -44.92
N PHE A 415 -12.75 -5.30 -44.90
CA PHE A 415 -12.23 -4.24 -44.06
C PHE A 415 -12.41 -4.55 -42.57
N VAL A 416 -13.62 -4.95 -42.15
CA VAL A 416 -13.89 -5.33 -40.74
C VAL A 416 -13.01 -6.52 -40.32
N ALA A 417 -12.86 -7.54 -41.16
CA ALA A 417 -12.00 -8.69 -40.87
C ALA A 417 -10.53 -8.31 -40.74
N THR A 418 -10.04 -7.41 -41.60
CA THR A 418 -8.65 -6.92 -41.56
C THR A 418 -8.39 -6.08 -40.32
N MET A 419 -9.33 -5.19 -39.97
CA MET A 419 -9.24 -4.37 -38.76
C MET A 419 -9.26 -5.25 -37.51
N ALA A 420 -10.10 -6.27 -37.47
CA ALA A 420 -10.11 -7.24 -36.38
C ALA A 420 -8.78 -8.01 -36.28
N SER A 421 -8.19 -8.42 -37.41
CA SER A 421 -6.87 -9.06 -37.43
C SER A 421 -5.73 -8.12 -37.01
N LEU A 422 -5.78 -6.85 -37.41
CA LEU A 422 -4.81 -5.82 -36.98
C LEU A 422 -4.92 -5.54 -35.48
N SER A 423 -6.13 -5.41 -34.95
CA SER A 423 -6.38 -5.27 -33.50
C SER A 423 -5.88 -6.47 -32.70
N LEU A 424 -5.81 -7.67 -33.30
CA LEU A 424 -5.26 -8.88 -32.68
C LEU A 424 -3.73 -8.96 -32.75
N LEU A 425 -3.10 -8.32 -33.75
CA LEU A 425 -1.66 -8.41 -34.00
C LEU A 425 -0.87 -7.31 -33.28
N VAL A 426 -1.43 -6.12 -33.10
CA VAL A 426 -0.78 -5.03 -32.35
C VAL A 426 -1.86 -4.17 -31.68
N PRO A 427 -2.00 -4.21 -30.35
CA PRO A 427 -3.10 -3.54 -29.63
C PRO A 427 -2.97 -2.01 -29.49
N HIS A 428 -1.99 -1.35 -30.13
CA HIS A 428 -1.58 0.03 -29.80
C HIS A 428 -1.49 1.01 -30.99
N TYR A 429 -2.50 1.09 -31.85
CA TYR A 429 -2.55 2.17 -32.87
C TYR A 429 -3.66 3.17 -32.61
N ASP A 430 -3.34 4.45 -32.81
CA ASP A 430 -4.28 5.55 -32.77
C ASP A 430 -5.18 5.60 -34.02
N ILE A 431 -6.18 6.49 -33.97
CA ILE A 431 -7.13 6.68 -35.07
C ILE A 431 -6.45 7.21 -36.35
N GLU A 432 -5.32 7.90 -36.26
CA GLU A 432 -4.57 8.42 -37.40
C GLU A 432 -3.86 7.32 -38.18
N THR A 433 -3.30 6.32 -37.49
CA THR A 433 -2.68 5.14 -38.10
C THR A 433 -3.74 4.24 -38.73
N ILE A 434 -4.91 4.11 -38.07
CA ILE A 434 -6.08 3.46 -38.65
C ILE A 434 -6.55 4.21 -39.91
N ASN A 435 -6.51 5.54 -39.90
CA ASN A 435 -6.88 6.37 -41.06
C ASN A 435 -5.83 6.33 -42.19
N ALA A 436 -4.54 6.22 -41.87
CA ALA A 436 -3.47 6.02 -42.85
C ALA A 436 -3.57 4.63 -43.50
N ALA A 437 -3.82 3.59 -42.71
CA ALA A 437 -4.12 2.26 -43.22
C ALA A 437 -5.37 2.28 -44.12
N ARG A 438 -6.45 2.95 -43.70
CA ARG A 438 -7.65 3.19 -44.53
C ARG A 438 -7.32 3.87 -45.86
N ALA A 439 -6.49 4.91 -45.87
CA ALA A 439 -6.10 5.61 -47.09
C ALA A 439 -5.29 4.73 -48.04
N VAL A 440 -4.38 3.91 -47.51
CA VAL A 440 -3.59 2.93 -48.27
C VAL A 440 -4.49 1.83 -48.84
N PHE A 441 -5.43 1.30 -48.05
CA PHE A 441 -6.37 0.27 -48.51
C PHE A 441 -7.34 0.80 -49.57
N ALA A 442 -7.83 2.03 -49.42
CA ALA A 442 -8.66 2.68 -50.44
C ALA A 442 -7.89 2.89 -51.76
N ALA A 443 -6.61 3.23 -51.71
CA ALA A 443 -5.76 3.38 -52.89
C ALA A 443 -5.50 2.03 -53.61
N GLU A 444 -5.34 0.93 -52.87
CA GLU A 444 -5.17 -0.41 -53.44
C GLU A 444 -6.47 -0.99 -53.98
N TYR A 445 -7.61 -0.73 -53.34
CA TYR A 445 -8.92 -1.10 -53.87
C TYR A 445 -9.17 -0.48 -55.25
N VAL A 446 -8.80 0.80 -55.44
CA VAL A 446 -8.92 1.47 -56.75
C VAL A 446 -8.10 0.76 -57.83
N LYS A 447 -6.92 0.23 -57.51
CA LYS A 447 -6.11 -0.56 -58.47
C LYS A 447 -6.73 -1.92 -58.80
N PHE A 448 -7.41 -2.54 -57.85
CA PHE A 448 -8.05 -3.85 -58.03
C PHE A 448 -9.42 -3.76 -58.74
N ALA A 449 -10.23 -2.76 -58.38
CA ALA A 449 -11.55 -2.52 -58.95
C ALA A 449 -11.49 -1.89 -60.36
N PHE A 450 -10.43 -1.12 -60.65
CA PHE A 450 -10.17 -0.54 -61.96
C PHE A 450 -8.76 -0.93 -62.42
N PRO A 451 -8.55 -2.15 -62.93
CA PRO A 451 -7.27 -2.52 -63.49
C PRO A 451 -6.94 -1.53 -64.62
N VAL A 452 -5.85 -0.79 -64.45
CA VAL A 452 -5.29 0.02 -65.53
C VAL A 452 -5.01 -0.96 -66.68
N PRO A 453 -5.60 -0.78 -67.88
CA PRO A 453 -5.32 -1.68 -68.99
C PRO A 453 -3.82 -1.67 -69.22
N GLU A 454 -3.21 -2.86 -69.21
CA GLU A 454 -1.81 -3.02 -69.58
C GLU A 454 -1.60 -2.25 -70.88
N VAL A 455 -0.80 -1.18 -70.82
CA VAL A 455 -0.34 -0.50 -72.01
C VAL A 455 0.52 -1.54 -72.71
N GLY A 456 -0.10 -2.21 -73.68
CA GLY A 456 0.59 -3.13 -74.57
C GLY A 456 1.83 -2.41 -75.06
N THR A 457 3.00 -2.96 -74.73
CA THR A 457 4.24 -2.62 -75.38
C THR A 457 4.04 -2.89 -76.86
N ALA A 458 3.64 -1.85 -77.60
CA ALA A 458 3.76 -1.85 -79.03
C ALA A 458 5.23 -2.11 -79.33
N GLU A 459 5.52 -3.26 -79.93
CA GLU A 459 6.78 -3.52 -80.59
C GLU A 459 7.01 -2.39 -81.61
N VAL A 460 7.81 -1.40 -81.22
CA VAL A 460 8.46 -0.52 -82.18
C VAL A 460 9.57 -1.35 -82.79
N ALA A 461 9.30 -1.94 -83.95
CA ALA A 461 10.34 -2.44 -84.83
C ALA A 461 11.27 -1.28 -85.20
N ILE A 462 12.39 -1.17 -84.49
CA ILE A 462 13.52 -0.35 -84.91
C ILE A 462 14.25 -1.19 -85.95
N GLU A 463 14.00 -0.91 -87.23
CA GLU A 463 14.89 -1.33 -88.31
C GLU A 463 16.27 -0.70 -88.05
N ASN A 464 17.24 -1.59 -87.87
CA ASN A 464 18.63 -1.31 -87.57
C ASN A 464 19.33 -0.71 -88.80
N PRO A 465 20.05 0.43 -88.69
CA PRO A 465 20.99 0.84 -89.71
C PRO A 465 22.38 0.30 -89.37
N PHE A 466 22.92 -0.51 -90.29
CA PHE A 466 24.26 -1.15 -90.34
C PHE A 466 24.42 -2.51 -89.67
#